data_AF-A0A2V7FYB8-F1
#
_entry.id   AF-A0A2V7FYB8-F1
#
_cell.length_a   1.000
_cell.length_b   1.000
_cell.length_c   1.000
_cell.angle_alpha   90.00
_cell.angle_beta   90.00
_cell.angle_gamma   90.00
#
_symmetry.space_group_name_H-M   'P 1'
#
loop_
_entity.id
_entity.type
_entity.pdbx_description
1 polymer ?
#
loop_
_entity_poly.entity_id
_entity_poly.type
_entity_poly.pdbx_seq_one_letter_code
_entity_poly.pdbx_strand_id
1 'polypeptide(L)' 'PADAALMMQLGAEAVFVGSGIFKSSDPSARARAIVQATTHYKDPDVLARVSEELGEAMPGIETSKLKESDLLQTRGW' A
#
# COMPACT_ATOMS: atom_id res chain seq x y z
N PRO A 1 0.11 -0.17 5.32
CA PRO A 1 1.21 0.49 6.07
C PRO A 1 2.58 -0.09 5.73
N ALA A 2 2.75 -1.41 5.82
CA ALA A 2 3.99 -2.10 5.45
C ALA A 2 4.48 -1.74 4.04
N ASP A 3 3.60 -1.76 3.02
CA ASP A 3 3.97 -1.40 1.65
C ASP A 3 4.48 0.05 1.53
N ALA A 4 3.84 0.99 2.21
CA ALA A 4 4.28 2.38 2.21
C ALA A 4 5.66 2.52 2.86
N ALA A 5 5.90 1.84 3.98
CA ALA A 5 7.20 1.82 4.64
C ALA A 5 8.27 1.16 3.76
N LEU A 6 7.95 0.05 3.08
CA LEU A 6 8.84 -0.62 2.14
C LEU A 6 9.28 0.32 1.02
N MET A 7 8.35 1.07 0.41
CA MET A 7 8.70 2.02 -0.64
C MET A 7 9.67 3.10 -0.13
N MET A 8 9.46 3.60 1.08
CA MET A 8 10.39 4.56 1.70
C MET A 8 11.77 3.94 1.98
N GLN A 9 11.81 2.68 2.44
CA GLN A 9 13.08 1.94 2.66
C GLN A 9 13.84 1.68 1.34
N LEU A 10 13.12 1.50 0.23
CA LEU A 10 13.70 1.38 -1.11
C LEU A 10 14.16 2.73 -1.69
N GLY A 11 14.01 3.84 -0.95
CA GLY A 11 14.51 5.16 -1.32
C GLY A 11 13.48 6.07 -2.01
N ALA A 12 12.18 5.73 -1.98
CA ALA A 12 11.15 6.66 -2.45
C ALA A 12 11.11 7.91 -1.56
N GLU A 13 10.97 9.09 -2.18
CA GLU A 13 10.79 10.35 -1.47
C GLU A 13 9.33 10.57 -1.02
N ALA A 14 8.38 9.96 -1.73
CA ALA A 14 6.95 10.04 -1.46
C ALA A 14 6.21 8.79 -1.94
N VAL A 15 5.04 8.52 -1.35
CA VAL A 15 4.15 7.40 -1.73
C VAL A 15 2.77 7.95 -2.07
N PHE A 16 2.26 7.58 -3.25
CA PHE A 16 0.90 7.91 -3.68
C PHE A 16 -0.04 6.73 -3.43
N VAL A 17 -1.13 6.95 -2.70
CA VAL A 17 -2.14 5.92 -2.44
C VAL A 17 -3.53 6.48 -2.67
N GLY A 18 -4.28 5.88 -3.59
CA GLY A 18 -5.70 6.17 -3.79
C GLY A 18 -6.56 4.98 -3.37
N SER A 19 -6.55 3.95 -4.22
CA SER A 19 -7.45 2.81 -4.11
C SER A 19 -7.25 2.00 -2.82
N GLY A 20 -6.00 1.87 -2.36
CA GLY A 20 -5.67 1.20 -1.10
C GLY A 20 -6.23 1.88 0.16
N ILE A 21 -6.60 3.16 0.10
CA ILE A 21 -7.31 3.88 1.17
C ILE A 21 -8.82 3.79 0.93
N PHE A 22 -9.29 4.30 -0.21
CA PHE A 22 -10.71 4.54 -0.44
C PHE A 22 -11.55 3.29 -0.74
N LYS A 23 -10.93 2.17 -1.12
CA LYS A 23 -11.63 0.88 -1.26
C LYS A 23 -11.32 -0.10 -0.13
N SER A 24 -10.80 0.39 0.99
CA SER A 24 -10.67 -0.40 2.22
C SER A 24 -11.95 -0.32 3.05
N SER A 25 -12.08 -1.21 4.04
CA SER A 25 -13.23 -1.23 4.96
C SER A 25 -13.31 -0.01 5.87
N ASP A 26 -12.18 0.53 6.34
CA ASP A 26 -12.08 1.80 7.06
C ASP A 26 -11.02 2.73 6.43
N PRO A 27 -11.44 3.61 5.49
CA PRO A 27 -10.53 4.54 4.83
C PRO A 27 -9.82 5.51 5.78
N SER A 28 -10.48 5.94 6.87
CA SER A 28 -9.92 6.94 7.78
C SER A 28 -8.79 6.36 8.62
N ALA A 29 -9.02 5.19 9.24
CA ALA A 29 -8.00 4.47 9.98
C ALA A 29 -6.81 4.12 9.08
N ARG A 30 -7.09 3.60 7.87
CA ARG A 30 -6.04 3.21 6.92
C ARG A 30 -5.22 4.39 6.42
N ALA A 31 -5.84 5.54 6.15
CA ALA A 31 -5.12 6.75 5.76
C ALA A 31 -4.14 7.20 6.87
N ARG A 32 -4.60 7.24 8.12
CA ARG A 32 -3.74 7.60 9.28
C ARG A 32 -2.58 6.64 9.43
N ALA A 33 -2.84 5.34 9.31
CA ALA A 33 -1.82 4.30 9.41
C ALA A 33 -0.77 4.38 8.29
N ILE A 34 -1.18 4.68 7.06
CA ILE A 34 -0.26 4.89 5.93
C ILE A 34 0.62 6.12 6.17
N VAL A 35 0.04 7.25 6.61
CA VAL A 35 0.82 8.45 6.93
C VAL A 35 1.85 8.17 8.02
N GLN A 36 1.44 7.53 9.13
CA GLN A 36 2.37 7.19 10.22
C GLN A 36 3.47 6.22 9.75
N ALA A 37 3.13 5.21 8.95
CA ALA A 37 4.12 4.27 8.42
C ALA A 37 5.11 4.93 7.46
N THR A 38 4.66 5.86 6.61
CA THR A 38 5.54 6.64 5.73
C THR A 38 6.49 7.53 6.55
N THR A 39 6.02 8.15 7.64
CA THR A 39 6.85 9.00 8.49
C THR A 39 7.85 8.21 9.33
N HIS A 40 7.44 7.04 9.86
CA HIS A 40 8.23 6.24 10.79
C HIS A 40 8.73 4.93 10.18
N TYR A 41 9.02 4.92 8.87
CA TYR A 41 9.29 3.71 8.11
C TYR A 41 10.51 2.88 8.58
N LYS A 42 11.35 3.41 9.46
CA LYS A 42 12.51 2.72 10.05
C LYS A 42 12.25 2.17 11.46
N ASP A 43 11.08 2.43 12.04
CA ASP A 43 10.72 1.99 13.39
C ASP A 43 9.76 0.78 13.29
N PRO A 44 10.27 -0.45 13.48
CA PRO A 44 9.46 -1.66 13.32
C PRO A 44 8.32 -1.76 14.34
N ASP A 45 8.48 -1.19 15.54
CA ASP A 45 7.46 -1.22 16.59
C ASP A 45 6.28 -0.31 16.23
N VAL A 46 6.58 0.88 15.67
CA VAL A 46 5.53 1.74 15.12
C VAL A 46 4.83 1.06 13.96
N LEU A 47 5.57 0.43 13.04
CA LEU A 47 4.98 -0.25 11.88
C LEU A 47 4.05 -1.39 12.27
N ALA A 48 4.42 -2.20 13.27
CA ALA A 48 3.56 -3.25 13.80
C ALA A 48 2.26 -2.65 14.36
N ARG A 49 2.37 -1.70 15.29
CA ARG A 49 1.22 -1.07 15.96
C ARG A 49 0.25 -0.40 14.98
N VAL A 50 0.75 0.35 14.00
CA VAL A 50 -0.14 1.05 13.04
C VAL A 50 -0.75 0.11 11.99
N SER A 51 -0.29 -1.14 11.92
CA SER A 51 -0.86 -2.15 11.02
C SER A 51 -1.98 -2.96 11.66
N GLU A 52 -2.19 -2.82 12.96
CA GLU A 52 -3.24 -3.48 13.71
C GLU A 52 -4.63 -2.89 13.42
N GLU A 53 -5.66 -3.72 13.52
CA GLU A 53 -7.09 -3.33 13.49
C GLU A 53 -7.54 -2.52 12.26
N LEU A 54 -6.81 -2.54 11.15
CA LEU A 54 -7.16 -1.78 9.93
C LEU A 54 -8.27 -2.39 9.06
N GLY A 55 -8.85 -3.50 9.51
CA GLY A 55 -9.84 -4.28 8.77
C GLY A 55 -9.34 -4.78 7.41
N GLU A 56 -10.29 -5.15 6.55
CA GLU A 56 -10.03 -5.67 5.21
C GLU A 56 -9.38 -4.61 4.31
N ALA A 57 -8.32 -5.05 3.63
CA ALA A 57 -7.64 -4.27 2.60
C ALA A 57 -8.43 -4.26 1.29
N MET A 58 -7.99 -3.43 0.34
CA MET A 58 -8.48 -3.52 -1.03
C MET A 58 -8.15 -4.90 -1.62
N PRO A 59 -9.09 -5.57 -2.31
CA PRO A 59 -8.80 -6.76 -3.10
C PRO A 59 -7.85 -6.46 -4.25
N GLY A 60 -6.80 -7.26 -4.40
CA GLY A 60 -5.89 -7.22 -5.55
C GLY A 60 -6.47 -7.92 -6.78
N ILE A 61 -5.93 -7.61 -7.94
CA ILE A 61 -6.20 -8.35 -9.19
C ILE A 61 -4.89 -9.03 -9.59
N GLU A 62 -4.93 -10.35 -9.78
CA GLU A 62 -3.78 -11.12 -10.27
C GLU A 62 -3.43 -10.72 -11.70
N THR A 63 -2.14 -10.60 -12.00
CA THR A 63 -1.64 -10.18 -13.31
C THR A 63 -2.10 -11.07 -14.46
N SER A 64 -2.22 -12.39 -14.23
CA SER A 64 -2.70 -13.37 -15.22
C SER A 64 -4.17 -13.17 -15.62
N LYS A 65 -4.94 -12.42 -14.83
CA LYS A 65 -6.36 -12.09 -15.09
C LYS A 65 -6.55 -10.72 -15.74
N LEU A 66 -5.48 -9.94 -15.90
CA LEU A 66 -5.54 -8.64 -16.56
C LEU A 66 -5.74 -8.83 -18.07
N LYS A 67 -6.56 -7.95 -18.66
CA LYS A 67 -6.65 -7.86 -20.12
C LYS A 67 -5.36 -7.24 -20.65
N GLU A 68 -5.02 -7.53 -21.90
CA GLU A 68 -3.83 -6.96 -22.54
C GLU A 68 -3.83 -5.42 -22.52
N SER A 69 -5.00 -4.78 -22.60
CA SER A 69 -5.18 -3.33 -22.48
C SER A 69 -4.84 -2.74 -21.11
N ASP A 70 -4.90 -3.57 -20.06
CA ASP A 70 -4.73 -3.16 -18.67
C ASP A 70 -3.28 -3.42 -18.19
N LEU A 71 -2.45 -4.07 -19.02
CA LEU A 71 -1.04 -4.29 -18.75
C LEU A 71 -0.25 -3.00 -18.96
N LEU A 72 0.67 -2.72 -18.04
CA LEU A 72 1.57 -1.57 -18.16
C LEU A 72 2.55 -1.73 -19.33
N GLN A 73 2.90 -2.97 -19.69
CA GLN A 73 3.72 -3.29 -20.84
C GLN A 73 3.36 -4.67 -21.41
N THR A 74 3.26 -4.77 -22.73
CA THR A 74 2.89 -6.01 -23.46
C THR A 74 4.10 -6.80 -23.96
N ARG A 75 5.33 -6.27 -23.79
CA ARG A 75 6.59 -6.93 -24.16
C ARG A 75 7.36 -7.33 -22.91
N GLY A 76 7.60 -8.63 -22.76
CA GLY A 76 8.37 -9.25 -21.68
C GLY A 76 8.16 -10.77 -21.70
N TRP A 77 9.19 -11.53 -21.34
CA TRP A 77 9.18 -12.99 -21.24
C TRP A 77 8.92 -13.40 -19.78
#